data_AF-A0A8X8XHS3-F1
#
_entry.id   AF-A0A8X8XHS3-F1
#
_cell.length_a   1.000
_cell.length_b   1.000
_cell.length_c   1.000
_cell.angle_alpha   90.00
_cell.angle_beta   90.00
_cell.angle_gamma   90.00
#
_symmetry.space_group_name_H-M   'P 1'
#
loop_
_entity.id
_entity.type
_entity.pdbx_description
1 polymer ?
#
loop_
_entity_poly.entity_id
_entity_poly.type
_entity_poly.pdbx_seq_one_letter_code
_entity_poly.pdbx_strand_id
1 'polypeptide(L)'
;MDGSPAGYYYSAGSGDGAKNWLLFLMGGGWCDNVDDCQSKLNQSFGSSKFMPFTKFSEILSPDRQINPDFYNWNRIFVAYCDQSSFLGDTEFDGQGPKLQFRGSRIFDAVVDDLLAKGMGVGENAILSGISAGGLATILHCDGFRARLPDVGRVKCLSDGGFFFRG
;
A
#
# COMPACT_ATOMS: atom_id res chain seq x y z
N MET A 1 -6.88 12.02 -1.09
CA MET A 1 -7.16 13.25 -0.30
C MET A 1 -8.39 14.01 -0.77
N ASP A 2 -8.62 14.12 -2.08
CA ASP A 2 -9.74 14.87 -2.69
C ASP A 2 -11.12 14.17 -2.60
N GLY A 3 -11.22 13.07 -1.86
CA GLY A 3 -12.41 12.23 -1.79
C GLY A 3 -12.62 11.28 -2.97
N SER A 4 -11.71 11.25 -3.96
CA SER A 4 -11.72 10.17 -4.97
C SER A 4 -11.47 8.81 -4.30
N PRO A 5 -12.09 7.72 -4.79
CA PRO A 5 -11.86 6.39 -4.24
C PRO A 5 -10.40 5.99 -4.37
N ALA A 6 -9.79 5.51 -3.27
CA ALA A 6 -8.49 4.89 -3.32
C ALA A 6 -8.54 3.56 -4.10
N GLY A 7 -7.37 3.04 -4.49
CA GLY A 7 -7.29 1.81 -5.25
C GLY A 7 -5.92 1.16 -5.19
N TYR A 8 -5.85 -0.04 -5.75
CA TYR A 8 -4.64 -0.82 -5.86
C TYR A 8 -4.61 -1.55 -7.22
N TYR A 9 -3.41 -1.91 -7.65
CA TYR A 9 -3.19 -2.73 -8.83
C TYR A 9 -2.98 -4.18 -8.41
N TYR A 10 -3.55 -5.12 -9.18
CA TYR A 10 -3.50 -6.54 -8.87
C TYR A 10 -3.01 -7.34 -10.08
N SER A 11 -2.01 -8.19 -9.85
CA SER A 11 -1.62 -9.26 -10.77
C SER A 11 -1.81 -10.60 -10.06
N ALA A 12 -2.70 -11.43 -10.59
CA ALA A 12 -2.98 -12.74 -10.04
C ALA A 12 -1.74 -13.65 -10.08
N GLY A 13 -1.56 -14.43 -9.02
CA GLY A 13 -0.53 -15.44 -8.97
C GLY A 13 -0.84 -16.64 -9.88
N SER A 14 0.18 -17.47 -10.13
CA SER A 14 0.05 -18.66 -10.98
C SER A 14 0.94 -19.80 -10.48
N GLY A 15 0.59 -21.04 -10.84
CA GLY A 15 1.34 -22.22 -10.44
C GLY A 15 1.44 -22.36 -8.91
N ASP A 16 2.63 -22.67 -8.42
CA ASP A 16 2.97 -22.75 -7.00
C ASP A 16 2.93 -21.38 -6.29
N GLY A 17 3.03 -20.28 -7.02
CA GLY A 17 2.88 -18.92 -6.49
C GLY A 17 1.44 -18.50 -6.20
N ALA A 18 0.43 -19.24 -6.69
CA ALA A 18 -0.97 -18.81 -6.64
C ALA A 18 -1.57 -18.70 -5.21
N LYS A 19 -0.94 -19.35 -4.22
CA LYS A 19 -1.33 -19.25 -2.80
C LYS A 19 -0.49 -18.26 -2.00
N ASN A 20 0.42 -17.54 -2.65
CA ASN A 20 1.33 -16.62 -2.01
C ASN A 20 1.01 -15.18 -2.40
N TRP A 21 1.13 -14.26 -1.45
CA TRP A 21 0.66 -12.89 -1.57
C TRP A 21 1.77 -11.90 -1.20
N LEU A 22 1.96 -10.89 -2.04
CA LEU A 22 2.88 -9.79 -1.83
C LEU A 22 2.14 -8.47 -1.99
N LEU A 23 1.88 -7.80 -0.87
CA LEU A 23 1.32 -6.45 -0.84
C LEU A 23 2.46 -5.44 -0.75
N PHE A 24 2.45 -4.46 -1.64
CA PHE A 24 3.44 -3.39 -1.66
C PHE A 24 2.78 -2.02 -1.49
N LEU A 25 3.17 -1.30 -0.44
CA LEU A 25 2.73 0.06 -0.15
C LEU A 25 3.64 1.07 -0.85
N MET A 26 3.06 1.83 -1.77
CA MET A 26 3.75 2.89 -2.51
C MET A 26 4.30 3.96 -1.55
N GLY A 27 5.51 4.46 -1.82
CA GLY A 27 6.07 5.63 -1.12
C GLY A 27 5.68 6.96 -1.77
N GLY A 28 6.09 8.07 -1.18
CA GLY A 28 5.84 9.40 -1.77
C GLY A 28 5.84 10.56 -0.79
N GLY A 29 6.61 10.45 0.30
CA GLY A 29 6.63 11.47 1.36
C GLY A 29 5.27 11.68 2.03
N TRP A 30 5.09 12.87 2.58
CA TRP A 30 3.86 13.38 3.18
C TRP A 30 3.87 14.89 2.99
N CYS A 31 2.71 15.53 3.16
CA CYS A 31 2.64 16.99 3.14
C CYS A 31 2.81 17.57 4.55
N ASP A 32 3.50 18.70 4.66
CA ASP A 32 3.91 19.27 5.96
C ASP A 32 2.94 20.34 6.50
N ASN A 33 2.15 20.97 5.61
CA ASN A 33 1.19 22.01 5.96
C ASN A 33 0.01 22.05 4.97
N VAL A 34 -1.02 22.83 5.28
CA VAL A 34 -2.27 22.90 4.52
C VAL A 34 -2.03 23.24 3.04
N ASP A 35 -1.19 24.23 2.74
CA ASP A 35 -0.94 24.67 1.36
C ASP A 35 -0.22 23.58 0.55
N ASP A 36 0.79 22.93 1.13
CA ASP A 36 1.47 21.79 0.50
C ASP A 36 0.50 20.61 0.28
N CYS A 37 -0.35 20.31 1.27
CA CYS A 37 -1.37 19.28 1.14
C CYS A 37 -2.38 19.59 0.03
N GLN A 38 -2.85 20.84 -0.06
CA GLN A 38 -3.74 21.29 -1.13
C GLN A 38 -3.10 21.17 -2.51
N SER A 39 -1.78 21.41 -2.62
CA SER A 39 -1.04 21.26 -3.87
C SER A 39 -1.09 19.84 -4.45
N LYS A 40 -1.32 18.82 -3.61
CA LYS A 40 -1.39 17.41 -4.04
C LYS A 40 -2.73 17.00 -4.62
N LEU A 41 -3.80 17.79 -4.41
CA LEU A 41 -5.16 17.40 -4.81
C LEU A 41 -5.32 17.18 -6.33
N ASN A 42 -4.50 17.84 -7.14
CA ASN A 42 -4.47 17.70 -8.60
C ASN A 42 -3.31 16.83 -9.10
N GLN A 43 -2.78 15.97 -8.25
CA GLN A 43 -1.65 15.08 -8.54
C GLN A 43 -2.00 13.64 -8.11
N SER A 44 -1.25 12.67 -8.64
CA SER A 44 -1.42 11.24 -8.30
C SER A 44 -1.36 10.98 -6.80
N PHE A 45 -0.51 11.73 -6.09
CA PHE A 45 -0.26 11.61 -4.65
C PHE A 45 -1.39 12.12 -3.75
N GLY A 46 -2.38 12.86 -4.28
CA GLY A 46 -3.54 13.34 -3.52
C GLY A 46 -4.89 12.95 -4.12
N SER A 47 -4.93 12.40 -5.34
CA SER A 47 -6.16 11.99 -6.00
C SER A 47 -5.93 10.83 -6.97
N SER A 48 -6.79 9.81 -6.89
CA SER A 48 -6.74 8.65 -7.79
C SER A 48 -7.15 8.99 -9.23
N LYS A 49 -7.77 10.15 -9.47
CA LYS A 49 -8.10 10.64 -10.82
C LYS A 49 -6.85 10.89 -11.67
N PHE A 50 -5.71 11.13 -11.03
CA PHE A 50 -4.43 11.39 -11.69
C PHE A 50 -3.44 10.25 -11.48
N MET A 51 -3.86 9.11 -10.93
CA MET A 51 -2.98 7.95 -10.76
C MET A 51 -2.63 7.35 -12.12
N PRO A 52 -1.34 7.31 -12.49
CA PRO A 52 -0.94 6.70 -13.75
C PRO A 52 -1.03 5.19 -13.66
N PHE A 53 -1.13 4.54 -14.82
CA PHE A 53 -0.95 3.09 -14.92
C PHE A 53 0.37 2.67 -14.25
N THR A 54 0.30 1.64 -13.41
CA THR A 54 1.47 1.08 -12.74
C THR A 54 1.98 -0.15 -13.49
N LYS A 55 3.26 -0.13 -13.85
CA LYS A 55 3.98 -1.31 -14.31
C LYS A 55 4.61 -2.01 -13.11
N PHE A 56 4.38 -3.30 -12.97
CA PHE A 56 5.05 -4.10 -11.94
C PHE A 56 6.53 -4.30 -12.30
N SER A 57 7.41 -3.90 -11.40
CA SER A 57 8.87 -3.94 -11.53
C SER A 57 9.52 -4.37 -10.21
N GLU A 58 10.84 -4.57 -10.21
CA GLU A 58 11.61 -4.97 -9.03
C GLU A 58 10.98 -6.20 -8.34
N ILE A 59 10.74 -6.15 -7.03
CA ILE A 59 10.12 -7.22 -6.23
C ILE A 59 8.70 -7.60 -6.69
N LEU A 60 8.02 -6.76 -7.49
CA LEU A 60 6.72 -7.06 -8.08
C LEU A 60 6.83 -7.57 -9.53
N SER A 61 8.00 -7.53 -10.15
CA SER A 61 8.18 -7.90 -11.56
C SER A 61 7.63 -9.31 -11.86
N PRO A 62 6.95 -9.53 -13.00
CA PRO A 62 6.58 -10.86 -13.49
C PRO A 62 7.70 -11.58 -14.22
N ASP A 63 8.81 -10.89 -14.47
CA ASP A 63 9.99 -11.51 -15.04
C ASP A 63 10.79 -12.23 -13.95
N ARG A 64 10.91 -13.55 -14.07
CA ARG A 64 11.69 -14.40 -13.16
C ARG A 64 13.18 -14.04 -13.14
N GLN A 65 13.72 -13.43 -14.19
CA GLN A 65 15.12 -12.97 -14.18
C GLN A 65 15.33 -11.75 -13.29
N ILE A 66 14.28 -10.94 -13.11
CA ILE A 66 14.30 -9.75 -12.25
C ILE A 66 13.84 -10.10 -10.82
N ASN A 67 12.82 -10.94 -10.71
CA ASN A 67 12.18 -11.34 -9.46
C ASN A 67 12.13 -12.86 -9.33
N PRO A 68 13.26 -13.53 -9.09
CA PRO A 68 13.32 -14.99 -9.08
C PRO A 68 12.43 -15.64 -8.02
N ASP A 69 12.17 -14.92 -6.92
CA ASP A 69 11.50 -15.45 -5.74
C ASP A 69 9.97 -15.28 -5.77
N PHE A 70 9.48 -14.16 -6.31
CA PHE A 70 8.06 -13.77 -6.18
C PHE A 70 7.35 -13.53 -7.52
N TYR A 71 8.00 -13.79 -8.66
CA TYR A 71 7.45 -13.43 -9.99
C TYR A 71 6.08 -14.02 -10.33
N ASN A 72 5.68 -15.12 -9.69
CA ASN A 72 4.39 -15.78 -9.92
C ASN A 72 3.44 -15.71 -8.71
N TRP A 73 3.75 -14.90 -7.69
CA TRP A 73 2.86 -14.66 -6.57
C TRP A 73 1.69 -13.75 -6.95
N ASN A 74 0.63 -13.74 -6.14
CA ASN A 74 -0.34 -12.65 -6.15
C ASN A 74 0.38 -11.37 -5.74
N ARG A 75 0.42 -10.37 -6.62
CA ARG A 75 1.18 -9.14 -6.39
C ARG A 75 0.25 -7.96 -6.44
N ILE A 76 0.40 -7.12 -5.42
CA ILE A 76 -0.48 -6.01 -5.15
C ILE A 76 0.38 -4.76 -4.99
N PHE A 77 0.04 -3.71 -5.72
CA PHE A 77 0.62 -2.38 -5.55
C PHE A 77 -0.47 -1.44 -5.06
N VAL A 78 -0.39 -1.02 -3.80
CA VAL A 78 -1.36 -0.12 -3.19
C VAL A 78 -0.97 1.32 -3.49
N ALA A 79 -1.88 2.04 -4.16
CA ALA A 79 -1.59 3.37 -4.67
C ALA A 79 -1.67 4.42 -3.53
N TYR A 80 -0.58 5.16 -3.34
CA TYR A 80 -0.48 6.15 -2.24
C TYR A 80 -1.11 7.48 -2.62
N CYS A 81 -2.23 7.83 -1.97
CA CYS A 81 -3.01 9.04 -2.28
C CYS A 81 -3.58 9.77 -1.06
N ASP A 82 -3.13 9.42 0.15
CA ASP A 82 -3.60 10.00 1.42
C ASP A 82 -2.64 11.03 2.03
N GLN A 83 -1.37 11.08 1.60
CA GLN A 83 -0.31 11.93 2.16
C GLN A 83 -0.07 11.77 3.68
N SER A 84 -0.55 10.68 4.27
CA SER A 84 -0.43 10.38 5.71
C SER A 84 0.24 9.02 5.96
N SER A 85 1.08 8.57 5.03
CA SER A 85 1.81 7.30 5.07
C SER A 85 0.93 6.09 5.34
N PHE A 86 -0.31 6.04 4.82
CA PHE A 86 -1.28 4.98 5.13
C PHE A 86 -1.67 4.88 6.63
N LEU A 87 -1.48 5.93 7.45
CA LEU A 87 -1.75 5.90 8.89
C LEU A 87 -2.93 6.77 9.31
N GLY A 88 -3.16 7.88 8.62
CA GLY A 88 -4.17 8.86 9.02
C GLY A 88 -5.60 8.30 8.95
N ASP A 89 -6.44 8.74 9.89
CA ASP A 89 -7.90 8.66 9.78
C ASP A 89 -8.55 9.97 10.23
N THR A 90 -8.32 11.04 9.49
CA THR A 90 -8.85 12.36 9.83
C THR A 90 -9.23 13.15 8.59
N GLU A 91 -9.94 14.24 8.82
CA GLU A 91 -10.29 15.22 7.80
C GLU A 91 -9.94 16.62 8.29
N PHE A 92 -9.59 17.47 7.35
CA PHE A 92 -9.38 18.88 7.60
C PHE A 92 -10.36 19.71 6.77
N ASP A 93 -11.20 20.46 7.46
CA ASP A 93 -12.26 21.31 6.89
C ASP A 93 -11.99 22.76 7.29
N GLY A 94 -10.92 23.32 6.70
CA GLY A 94 -10.45 24.68 6.94
C GLY A 94 -10.69 25.62 5.75
N GLN A 95 -9.83 26.62 5.58
CA GLN A 95 -9.88 27.46 4.36
C GLN A 95 -9.41 26.66 3.15
N GLY A 96 -10.31 26.44 2.19
CA GLY A 96 -10.04 25.72 0.94
C GLY A 96 -10.84 24.41 0.80
N PRO A 97 -10.45 23.51 -0.12
CA PRO A 97 -11.09 22.22 -0.26
C PRO A 97 -10.89 21.34 0.98
N LYS A 98 -11.94 20.62 1.36
CA LYS A 98 -11.85 19.59 2.42
C LYS A 98 -10.79 18.55 2.06
N LEU A 99 -9.84 18.34 2.97
CA LEU A 99 -8.78 17.35 2.82
C LEU A 99 -9.13 16.10 3.61
N GLN A 100 -8.97 14.93 2.99
CA GLN A 100 -9.17 13.63 3.65
C GLN A 100 -7.85 12.88 3.77
N PHE A 101 -7.46 12.56 4.99
CA PHE A 101 -6.29 11.75 5.31
C PHE A 101 -6.78 10.40 5.82
N ARG A 102 -7.05 9.48 4.88
CA ARG A 102 -7.73 8.19 5.15
C ARG A 102 -6.80 6.99 4.98
N GLY A 103 -5.50 7.20 5.20
CA GLY A 103 -4.48 6.18 5.00
C GLY A 103 -4.77 4.84 5.65
N SER A 104 -5.16 4.81 6.93
CA SER A 104 -5.44 3.56 7.64
C SER A 104 -6.71 2.87 7.12
N ARG A 105 -7.76 3.63 6.79
CA ARG A 105 -8.97 3.09 6.15
C ARG A 105 -8.69 2.49 4.78
N ILE A 106 -7.79 3.12 4.01
CA ILE A 106 -7.36 2.59 2.70
C ILE A 106 -6.67 1.25 2.91
N PHE A 107 -5.73 1.17 3.86
CA PHE A 107 -5.05 -0.08 4.21
C PHE A 107 -6.05 -1.18 4.58
N ASP A 108 -6.97 -0.89 5.51
CA ASP A 108 -7.95 -1.87 5.97
C ASP A 108 -8.86 -2.37 4.85
N ALA A 109 -9.38 -1.46 4.02
CA ALA A 109 -10.26 -1.80 2.91
C ALA A 109 -9.56 -2.63 1.83
N VAL A 110 -8.28 -2.35 1.56
CA VAL A 110 -7.48 -3.16 0.64
C VAL A 110 -7.26 -4.55 1.21
N VAL A 111 -6.89 -4.67 2.48
CA VAL A 111 -6.69 -5.98 3.13
C VAL A 111 -8.00 -6.77 3.16
N ASP A 112 -9.14 -6.14 3.48
CA ASP A 112 -10.47 -6.77 3.42
C ASP A 112 -10.78 -7.34 2.03
N ASP A 113 -10.57 -6.54 0.98
CA ASP A 113 -10.85 -6.98 -0.38
C ASP A 113 -9.93 -8.13 -0.83
N LEU A 114 -8.67 -8.13 -0.38
CA LEU A 114 -7.72 -9.21 -0.67
C LEU A 114 -8.02 -10.49 0.11
N LEU A 115 -8.50 -10.38 1.36
CA LEU A 115 -9.01 -11.52 2.12
C LEU A 115 -10.18 -12.17 1.37
N ALA A 116 -11.12 -11.36 0.86
CA ALA A 116 -12.24 -11.85 0.05
C ALA A 116 -11.78 -12.50 -1.27
N LYS A 117 -10.60 -12.15 -1.78
CA LYS A 117 -9.97 -12.77 -2.96
C LYS A 117 -9.15 -14.03 -2.64
N GLY A 118 -9.10 -14.47 -1.39
CA GLY A 118 -8.46 -15.71 -0.97
C GLY A 118 -7.11 -15.54 -0.27
N MET A 119 -6.71 -14.31 0.09
CA MET A 119 -5.47 -14.08 0.84
C MET A 119 -5.48 -14.77 2.21
N GLY A 120 -6.66 -14.87 2.85
CA GLY A 120 -6.80 -15.45 4.19
C GLY A 120 -6.51 -16.95 4.30
N VAL A 121 -6.47 -17.67 3.17
CA VAL A 121 -6.19 -19.13 3.11
C VAL A 121 -4.92 -19.45 2.31
N GLY A 122 -4.05 -18.45 2.15
CA GLY A 122 -2.77 -18.58 1.46
C GLY A 122 -1.70 -19.30 2.29
N GLU A 123 -0.58 -19.60 1.65
CA GLU A 123 0.58 -20.23 2.30
C GLU A 123 1.53 -19.18 2.89
N ASN A 124 1.80 -18.13 2.12
CA ASN A 124 2.65 -17.01 2.53
C ASN A 124 1.99 -15.67 2.21
N ALA A 125 2.16 -14.70 3.10
CA ALA A 125 1.80 -13.30 2.86
C ALA A 125 2.93 -12.37 3.29
N ILE A 126 3.31 -11.43 2.43
CA ILE A 126 4.30 -10.40 2.71
C ILE A 126 3.64 -9.03 2.59
N LEU A 127 3.76 -8.23 3.66
CA LEU A 127 3.54 -6.80 3.59
C LEU A 127 4.87 -6.10 3.35
N SER A 128 4.99 -5.36 2.27
CA SER A 128 6.18 -4.61 1.90
C SER A 128 5.83 -3.16 1.61
N GLY A 129 6.82 -2.29 1.63
CA GLY A 129 6.65 -0.92 1.16
C GLY A 129 7.94 -0.14 1.17
N ILE A 130 7.94 1.00 0.47
CA ILE A 130 9.11 1.87 0.34
C ILE A 130 8.86 3.25 0.92
N SER A 131 9.87 3.86 1.56
CA SER A 131 9.80 5.24 2.08
C SER A 131 8.61 5.41 3.03
N ALA A 132 7.66 6.30 2.75
CA ALA A 132 6.40 6.45 3.49
C ALA A 132 5.63 5.11 3.61
N GLY A 133 5.60 4.29 2.55
CA GLY A 133 5.01 2.95 2.58
C GLY A 133 5.85 1.95 3.36
N GLY A 134 7.16 2.15 3.47
CA GLY A 134 8.04 1.36 4.34
C GLY A 134 7.76 1.65 5.82
N LEU A 135 7.60 2.92 6.19
CA LEU A 135 7.15 3.33 7.51
C LEU A 135 5.78 2.72 7.85
N ALA A 136 4.84 2.81 6.91
CA ALA A 136 3.53 2.17 7.02
C ALA A 136 3.64 0.66 7.24
N THR A 137 4.55 -0.01 6.54
CA THR A 137 4.79 -1.44 6.68
C THR A 137 5.22 -1.81 8.08
N ILE A 138 6.11 -1.03 8.71
CA ILE A 138 6.52 -1.26 10.10
C ILE A 138 5.30 -1.16 11.02
N LEU A 139 4.51 -0.10 10.87
CA LEU A 139 3.44 0.24 11.81
C LEU A 139 2.19 -0.64 11.65
N HIS A 140 1.92 -1.14 10.43
CA HIS A 140 0.80 -2.04 10.16
C HIS A 140 1.14 -3.53 10.33
N CYS A 141 2.41 -3.90 10.51
CA CYS A 141 2.84 -5.29 10.41
C CYS A 141 2.10 -6.24 11.36
N ASP A 142 1.99 -5.88 12.64
CA ASP A 142 1.35 -6.73 13.64
C ASP A 142 -0.17 -6.86 13.39
N GLY A 143 -0.81 -5.76 12.99
CA GLY A 143 -2.22 -5.75 12.60
C GLY A 143 -2.48 -6.61 11.36
N PHE A 144 -1.63 -6.48 10.33
CA PHE A 144 -1.70 -7.30 9.12
C PHE A 144 -1.58 -8.79 9.44
N ARG A 145 -0.63 -9.16 10.31
CA ARG A 145 -0.47 -10.54 10.78
C ARG A 145 -1.70 -11.04 11.56
N ALA A 146 -2.25 -10.21 12.45
CA ALA A 146 -3.42 -10.58 13.24
C ALA A 146 -4.66 -10.87 12.37
N ARG A 147 -4.74 -10.25 11.18
CA ARG A 147 -5.82 -10.45 10.21
C ARG A 147 -5.66 -11.72 9.36
N LEU A 148 -4.56 -12.44 9.48
CA LEU A 148 -4.23 -13.64 8.70
C LEU A 148 -3.91 -14.84 9.61
N PRO A 149 -4.84 -15.25 10.51
CA PRO A 149 -4.57 -16.30 11.50
C PRO A 149 -4.30 -17.68 10.87
N ASP A 150 -4.88 -17.94 9.69
CA ASP A 150 -4.80 -19.23 9.00
C ASP A 150 -3.70 -19.29 7.93
N VAL A 151 -3.01 -18.16 7.65
CA VAL A 151 -1.90 -18.14 6.70
C VAL A 151 -0.64 -18.69 7.36
N GLY A 152 -0.01 -19.67 6.72
CA GLY A 152 1.13 -20.40 7.29
C GLY A 152 2.31 -19.51 7.68
N ARG A 153 2.61 -18.48 6.88
CA ARG A 153 3.70 -17.53 7.17
C ARG A 153 3.35 -16.11 6.74
N VAL A 154 3.34 -15.19 7.69
CA VAL A 154 3.22 -13.75 7.46
C VAL A 154 4.53 -13.05 7.80
N LYS A 155 5.03 -12.19 6.90
CA LYS A 155 6.26 -11.40 7.09
C LYS A 155 6.06 -9.97 6.62
N CYS A 156 6.92 -9.08 7.11
CA CYS A 156 6.92 -7.68 6.71
C CYS A 156 8.32 -7.24 6.28
N LEU A 157 8.41 -6.43 5.23
CA LEU A 157 9.64 -5.91 4.64
C LEU A 157 9.53 -4.39 4.45
N SER A 158 10.18 -3.63 5.32
CA SER A 158 10.25 -2.18 5.20
C SER A 158 11.51 -1.76 4.46
N ASP A 159 11.35 -1.14 3.29
CA ASP A 159 12.43 -0.50 2.53
C ASP A 159 12.43 1.02 2.75
N GLY A 160 13.56 1.59 3.17
CA GLY A 160 13.69 3.04 3.38
C GLY A 160 12.69 3.67 4.36
N GLY A 161 12.06 2.89 5.23
CA GLY A 161 10.97 3.32 6.13
C GLY A 161 11.38 3.69 7.55
N PHE A 162 12.65 3.50 7.92
CA PHE A 162 13.16 3.80 9.26
C PHE A 162 13.88 5.16 9.26
N PHE A 163 13.31 6.14 9.96
CA PHE A 163 13.80 7.51 9.99
C PHE A 163 14.34 7.87 11.38
N PHE A 164 15.46 8.59 11.41
CA PHE A 164 15.99 9.21 12.63
C PHE A 164 15.51 10.64 12.76
N ARG A 165 15.14 11.05 13.98
CA ARG A 165 14.92 12.46 14.30
C ARG A 165 16.27 13.09 14.64
N GLY A 166 16.73 13.99 13.77
CA GLY A 166 17.93 14.82 13.98
C GLY A 166 17.66 16.03 14.86
#